data_AF-A0A921CJS9-F1
#
_entry.id   AF-A0A921CJS9-F1
#
_cell.length_a   1.000
_cell.length_b   1.000
_cell.length_c   1.000
_cell.angle_alpha   90.00
_cell.angle_beta   90.00
_cell.angle_gamma   90.00
#
_symmetry.space_group_name_H-M   'P 1'
#
loop_
_entity.id
_entity.type
_entity.pdbx_description
1 polymer ?
#
loop_
_entity_poly.entity_id
_entity_poly.type
_entity_poly.pdbx_seq_one_letter_code
_entity_poly.pdbx_strand_id
1 'polypeptide(L)'
;QIEAGLLVNEIGNTYAGSSLIGLTAILDVASPGDRVLLVSYGSGAGSDAISLRVTAGLLERQQQAPMTRDYIARRVEIDYATYVRFTRKLNK
;
A
#
# COMPACT_ATOMS: atom_id res chain seq x y z
N GLN A 1 11.82 5.83 -8.61
CA GLN A 1 12.04 5.75 -7.15
C GLN A 1 10.76 5.46 -6.36
N ILE A 2 9.63 6.15 -6.64
CA ILE A 2 8.38 5.94 -5.86
C ILE A 2 7.30 5.10 -6.55
N GLU A 3 7.46 4.81 -7.84
CA GLU A 3 6.42 4.22 -8.70
C GLU A 3 5.80 2.93 -8.12
N ALA A 4 6.62 1.99 -7.67
CA ALA A 4 6.13 0.74 -7.08
C ALA A 4 5.22 0.96 -5.87
N GLY A 5 5.57 1.91 -5.00
CA GLY A 5 4.81 2.24 -3.79
C GLY A 5 3.70 3.29 -3.98
N LEU A 6 3.59 3.93 -5.16
CA LEU A 6 2.61 4.98 -5.43
C LEU A 6 1.26 4.38 -5.85
N LEU A 7 0.56 3.77 -4.90
CA LEU A 7 -0.67 3.02 -5.15
C LEU A 7 -1.96 3.87 -5.07
N VAL A 8 -1.86 5.12 -4.62
CA VAL A 8 -3.01 6.01 -4.37
C VAL A 8 -3.90 6.21 -5.60
N ASN A 9 -3.33 6.12 -6.80
CA ASN A 9 -4.06 6.28 -8.06
C ASN A 9 -4.99 5.09 -8.36
N GLU A 10 -4.78 3.94 -7.71
CA GLU A 10 -5.54 2.71 -7.97
C GLU A 10 -6.45 2.32 -6.80
N ILE A 11 -6.01 2.58 -5.56
CA ILE A 11 -6.75 2.17 -4.34
C ILE A 11 -7.23 3.34 -3.47
N GLY A 12 -6.87 4.57 -3.84
CA GLY A 12 -7.20 5.77 -3.05
C GLY A 12 -6.36 5.92 -1.77
N ASN A 13 -6.78 6.84 -0.91
CA ASN A 13 -6.09 7.12 0.36
C ASN A 13 -6.57 6.18 1.47
N THR A 14 -5.70 5.26 1.90
CA THR A 14 -5.95 4.33 3.01
C THR A 14 -5.51 4.87 4.38
N TYR A 15 -5.30 6.18 4.49
CA TYR A 15 -4.95 6.87 5.74
C TYR A 15 -3.67 6.28 6.37
N ALA A 16 -3.75 5.80 7.61
CA ALA A 16 -2.62 5.23 8.33
C ALA A 16 -2.01 4.00 7.61
N GLY A 17 -2.78 3.33 6.74
CA GLY A 17 -2.29 2.20 5.95
C GLY A 17 -1.47 2.62 4.71
N SER A 18 -1.51 3.89 4.29
CA SER A 18 -0.99 4.31 2.99
C SER A 18 0.51 4.09 2.83
N SER A 19 1.31 4.44 3.85
CA SER A 19 2.76 4.21 3.81
C SER A 19 3.11 2.72 3.87
N LEU A 20 2.37 1.93 4.66
CA LEU A 20 2.62 0.51 4.83
C LEU A 20 2.25 -0.30 3.58
N ILE A 21 1.12 -0.03 2.95
CA ILE A 21 0.72 -0.70 1.69
C ILE A 21 1.68 -0.29 0.55
N GLY A 22 2.16 0.95 0.54
CA GLY A 22 3.24 1.35 -0.37
C GLY A 22 4.54 0.57 -0.13
N LEU A 23 4.89 0.32 1.13
CA LEU A 23 6.05 -0.49 1.49
C LEU A 23 5.93 -1.94 1.03
N THR A 24 4.74 -2.57 1.14
CA THR A 24 4.59 -3.96 0.67
C THR A 24 4.86 -4.07 -0.83
N ALA A 25 4.33 -3.15 -1.64
CA ALA A 25 4.60 -3.14 -3.08
C ALA A 25 6.07 -2.86 -3.43
N ILE A 26 6.78 -2.08 -2.61
CA ILE A 26 8.23 -1.92 -2.75
C ILE A 26 8.94 -3.24 -2.44
N LEU A 27 8.57 -3.91 -1.35
CA LEU A 27 9.18 -5.19 -0.94
C LEU A 27 8.90 -6.32 -1.95
N ASP A 28 7.77 -6.29 -2.65
CA ASP A 28 7.42 -7.26 -3.71
C ASP A 28 8.42 -7.25 -4.89
N VAL A 29 9.09 -6.12 -5.13
CA VAL A 29 10.03 -5.95 -6.27
C VAL A 29 11.47 -5.61 -5.84
N ALA A 30 11.72 -5.46 -4.54
CA ALA A 30 13.04 -5.12 -4.02
C ALA A 30 14.03 -6.28 -4.13
N SER A 31 15.31 -5.92 -4.17
CA SER A 31 16.44 -6.86 -4.18
C SER A 31 17.29 -6.73 -2.90
N PRO A 32 17.94 -7.82 -2.44
CA PRO A 32 18.90 -7.74 -1.33
C PRO A 32 19.96 -6.66 -1.57
N GLY A 33 20.20 -5.82 -0.56
CA GLY A 33 21.12 -4.69 -0.65
C GLY A 33 20.45 -3.34 -0.88
N ASP A 34 19.20 -3.32 -1.39
CA ASP A 34 18.44 -2.09 -1.57
C ASP A 34 18.21 -1.36 -0.24
N ARG A 35 18.07 -0.04 -0.32
CA ARG A 35 17.69 0.82 0.80
C ARG A 35 16.34 1.45 0.53
N VAL A 36 15.45 1.37 1.51
CA VAL A 36 14.10 1.94 1.44
C VAL A 36 13.95 2.96 2.56
N LEU A 37 13.57 4.19 2.20
CA LEU A 37 13.15 5.22 3.14
C LEU A 37 11.62 5.29 3.13
N LEU A 38 11.00 4.99 4.26
CA LEU A 38 9.57 5.16 4.47
C LEU A 38 9.34 6.40 5.34
N VAL A 39 8.46 7.29 4.87
CA VAL A 39 8.05 8.50 5.60
C VAL A 39 6.53 8.55 5.66
N SER A 40 5.97 8.54 6.86
CA SER A 40 4.52 8.64 7.11
C SER A 40 4.10 10.08 7.38
N TYR A 41 2.80 10.34 7.39
CA TYR A 41 2.25 11.61 7.88
C TYR A 41 0.87 11.41 8.52
N GLY A 42 0.65 12.05 9.67
CA GLY A 42 -0.64 12.14 10.35
C GLY A 42 -1.00 13.59 10.64
N SER A 43 -2.23 13.99 10.31
CA SER A 43 -2.74 15.35 10.54
C SER A 43 -2.84 15.67 12.04
N GLY A 44 -2.45 16.89 12.43
CA GLY A 44 -2.41 17.32 13.84
C GLY A 44 -1.20 18.19 14.26
N ALA A 45 0.07 17.89 13.95
CA ALA A 45 0.64 16.97 12.97
C ALA A 45 1.89 16.23 13.47
N GLY A 46 2.21 15.11 12.82
CA GLY A 46 3.41 14.31 13.07
C GLY A 46 3.81 13.47 11.85
N SER A 47 5.06 13.03 11.83
CA SER A 47 5.63 12.20 10.76
C SER A 47 6.69 11.28 11.34
N ASP A 48 6.67 10.02 10.91
CA ASP A 48 7.67 9.02 11.27
C ASP A 48 8.51 8.68 10.03
N ALA A 49 9.84 8.66 10.20
CA ALA A 49 10.77 8.27 9.16
C ALA A 49 11.54 7.00 9.58
N ILE A 50 11.54 5.99 8.70
CA ILE A 50 12.17 4.70 8.92
C ILE A 50 13.07 4.38 7.72
N SER A 51 14.34 4.07 7.98
CA SER A 51 15.30 3.63 6.98
C SER A 51 15.53 2.13 7.10
N LEU A 52 15.25 1.40 6.03
CA LEU A 52 15.35 -0.06 5.95
C LEU A 52 16.43 -0.46 4.96
N ARG A 53 17.16 -1.53 5.29
CA ARG A 53 18.05 -2.22 4.36
C ARG A 53 17.49 -3.60 4.07
N VAL A 54 17.26 -3.88 2.79
CA VAL A 54 16.73 -5.16 2.33
C VAL A 54 17.81 -6.23 2.46
N THR A 55 17.47 -7.36 3.04
CA THR A 55 18.40 -8.48 3.29
C THR A 55 18.13 -9.65 2.35
N ALA A 56 19.06 -10.59 2.28
CA ALA A 56 18.89 -11.83 1.51
C ALA A 56 17.70 -12.67 1.98
N GLY A 57 17.28 -12.54 3.24
CA GLY A 57 16.11 -13.23 3.79
C GLY A 57 14.78 -12.81 3.14
N LEU A 58 14.76 -11.71 2.38
CA LEU A 58 13.61 -11.34 1.54
C LEU A 58 13.31 -12.43 0.50
N LEU A 59 14.33 -13.02 -0.13
CA LEU A 59 14.14 -13.98 -1.23
C LEU A 59 13.34 -15.22 -0.80
N GLU A 60 13.51 -15.65 0.45
CA GLU A 60 12.78 -16.79 1.02
C GLU A 60 11.30 -16.47 1.31
N ARG A 61 10.98 -15.20 1.56
CA ARG A 61 9.67 -14.73 2.04
C ARG A 61 8.86 -14.03 0.94
N GLN A 62 9.55 -13.52 -0.08
CA GLN A 62 9.10 -12.90 -1.33
C GLN A 62 7.72 -13.39 -1.76
N GLN A 63 7.67 -14.69 -1.99
CA GLN A 63 6.58 -15.37 -2.69
C GLN A 63 5.76 -16.27 -1.77
N GLN A 64 5.89 -16.13 -0.44
CA GLN A 64 5.11 -16.92 0.53
C GLN A 64 3.68 -16.39 0.72
N ALA A 65 3.34 -15.25 0.12
CA ALA A 65 2.01 -14.67 0.10
C ALA A 65 1.72 -14.07 -1.30
N PRO A 66 0.44 -13.83 -1.65
CA PRO A 66 0.10 -13.08 -2.85
C PRO A 66 0.74 -11.68 -2.81
N MET A 67 1.17 -11.20 -3.98
CA MET A 67 1.77 -9.88 -4.13
C MET A 67 0.72 -8.79 -3.92
N THR A 68 1.16 -7.60 -3.56
CA THR A 68 0.29 -6.42 -3.40
C THR A 68 -0.55 -6.18 -4.66
N ARG A 69 0.05 -6.37 -5.83
CA ARG A 69 -0.63 -6.23 -7.13
C ARG A 69 -1.71 -7.28 -7.38
N ASP A 70 -1.56 -8.50 -6.83
CA ASP A 70 -2.58 -9.56 -6.95
C ASP A 70 -3.87 -9.17 -6.23
N TYR A 71 -3.75 -8.53 -5.05
CA TYR A 71 -4.91 -8.01 -4.31
C TYR A 71 -5.63 -6.90 -5.06
N ILE A 72 -4.89 -5.98 -5.70
CA ILE A 72 -5.45 -4.88 -6.49
C ILE A 72 -6.15 -5.40 -7.75
N ALA A 73 -5.56 -6.42 -8.41
CA ALA A 73 -6.13 -7.04 -9.59
C ALA A 73 -7.44 -7.79 -9.29
N ARG A 74 -7.60 -8.34 -8.09
CA ARG A 74 -8.81 -9.03 -7.64
C ARG A 74 -9.98 -8.09 -7.25
N ARG A 75 -9.98 -6.86 -7.75
CA ARG A 75 -11.05 -5.88 -7.48
C ARG A 75 -12.34 -6.23 -8.22
N VAL A 76 -13.46 -5.80 -7.64
CA VAL A 76 -14.77 -5.82 -8.29
C VAL A 76 -15.22 -4.37 -8.44
N GLU A 77 -15.46 -3.95 -9.68
CA GLU A 77 -15.97 -2.61 -9.95
C GLU A 77 -17.44 -2.50 -9.56
N ILE A 78 -17.81 -1.37 -8.97
CA ILE A 78 -19.18 -1.08 -8.54
C ILE A 78 -19.59 0.31 -9.01
N ASP A 79 -20.88 0.49 -9.27
CA ASP A 79 -21.43 1.81 -9.56
C ASP A 79 -21.54 2.69 -8.31
N TYR A 80 -21.84 3.97 -8.54
CA TYR A 80 -21.96 4.94 -7.46
C TYR A 80 -23.11 4.61 -6.50
N ALA A 81 -24.25 4.13 -7.01
CA ALA A 81 -25.41 3.77 -6.19
C ALA A 81 -25.09 2.64 -5.20
N THR A 82 -24.36 1.63 -5.67
CA THR A 82 -23.85 0.52 -4.88
C THR A 82 -22.83 1.01 -3.85
N TYR A 83 -21.91 1.90 -4.25
CA TYR A 83 -20.94 2.50 -3.34
C TYR A 83 -21.61 3.26 -2.18
N VAL A 84 -22.55 4.17 -2.47
CA VAL A 84 -23.23 4.96 -1.41
C VAL A 84 -24.11 4.09 -0.53
N ARG A 85 -24.67 3.00 -1.07
CA ARG A 85 -25.40 1.98 -0.31
C ARG A 85 -24.46 1.23 0.65
N PHE A 86 -23.34 0.70 0.16
CA PHE A 86 -22.36 -0.04 0.97
C PHE A 86 -21.72 0.84 2.04
N THR A 87 -21.46 2.11 1.73
CA THR A 87 -20.88 3.08 2.67
C THR A 87 -21.91 3.82 3.53
N ARG A 88 -23.19 3.45 3.45
CA ARG A 88 -24.29 4.02 4.26
C ARG A 88 -24.40 5.55 4.17
N LYS A 89 -24.22 6.10 2.97
CA LYS A 89 -24.32 7.55 2.69
C LYS A 89 -25.71 8.01 2.26
N LEU A 90 -26.67 7.10 2.18
CA LEU A 90 -28.05 7.42 1.84
C LEU A 90 -28.78 7.93 3.09
N ASN A 91 -29.28 9.16 3.02
CA ASN A 91 -30.21 9.67 4.02
C ASN A 91 -31.59 8.99 3.83
N LYS A 92 -32.29 8.77 4.93
CA LYS A 92 -33.69 8.31 4.89
C LYS A 92 -34.63 9.44 4.48
#